data_AF-A0A7J4USL1-F1
#
_entry.id   AF-A0A7J4USL1-F1
#
_cell.length_a   1.000
_cell.length_b   1.000
_cell.length_c   1.000
_cell.angle_alpha   90.00
_cell.angle_beta   90.00
_cell.angle_gamma   90.00
#
_symmetry.space_group_name_H-M   'P 1'
#
loop_
_entity.id
_entity.type
_entity.pdbx_description
1 polymer ?
#
loop_
_entity_poly.entity_id
_entity_poly.type
_entity_poly.pdbx_seq_one_letter_code
_entity_poly.pdbx_strand_id
1 'polypeptide(L)'
;VVEGVIQPHVREKEGPFCEFTYLLGKARESPVCEITAITHRKDPIYFDVYNPGVEHVNIGKLPMEVDIYRKAKDSVSQVMDVFMPAEASRTVAIVKVRNEYPGVGKQAAIAAASAKYFPKIITVVDEEQNIRDPHDVWWAMAMKCRPDRDFNFVKDAYVENLIPVATTGRGWPDTHGGVDTKLFIDATKPLDVDYPPHCEPPAEIWQNMDLDEYIRGRKSS
;
A
#
# COMPACT_ATOMS: atom_id res chain seq x y z
N VAL A 1 28.26 -13.28 7.07
CA VAL A 1 28.68 -12.05 6.37
C VAL A 1 29.43 -12.47 5.14
N VAL A 2 29.09 -11.87 4.00
CA VAL A 2 29.80 -12.06 2.73
C VAL A 2 30.45 -10.71 2.43
N GLU A 3 31.77 -10.68 2.42
CA GLU A 3 32.58 -9.50 2.16
C GLU A 3 33.02 -9.52 0.69
N GLY A 4 33.03 -8.36 0.04
CA GLY A 4 33.41 -8.26 -1.36
C GLY A 4 33.52 -6.82 -1.86
N VAL A 5 33.93 -6.67 -3.11
CA VAL A 5 34.12 -5.39 -3.79
C VAL A 5 33.30 -5.38 -5.07
N ILE A 6 32.51 -4.32 -5.26
CA ILE A 6 31.80 -4.10 -6.53
C ILE A 6 32.80 -3.61 -7.56
N GLN A 7 32.99 -4.37 -8.63
CA GLN A 7 33.97 -4.06 -9.66
C GLN A 7 33.50 -2.85 -10.49
N PRO A 8 34.28 -1.75 -10.54
CA PRO A 8 33.94 -0.61 -11.37
C PRO A 8 34.01 -1.03 -12.84
N HIS A 9 33.09 -0.51 -13.66
CA HIS A 9 33.02 -0.73 -15.12
C HIS A 9 32.79 -2.17 -15.60
N VAL A 10 32.89 -3.19 -14.75
CA VAL A 10 32.53 -4.58 -15.09
C VAL A 10 31.03 -4.76 -14.98
N ARG A 11 30.42 -5.36 -16.00
CA ARG A 11 28.99 -5.70 -16.04
C ARG A 11 28.82 -7.11 -16.57
N GLU A 12 27.84 -7.81 -16.01
CA GLU A 12 27.40 -9.10 -16.48
C GLU A 12 25.87 -9.16 -16.51
N LYS A 13 25.34 -10.07 -17.33
CA LYS A 13 23.91 -10.29 -17.44
C LYS A 13 23.36 -10.93 -16.16
N GLU A 14 22.53 -10.19 -15.45
CA GLU A 14 21.81 -10.63 -14.25
C GLU A 14 20.30 -10.73 -14.55
N GLY A 15 19.62 -11.65 -13.88
CA GLY A 15 18.20 -11.95 -14.10
C GLY A 15 17.92 -12.91 -15.26
N PRO A 16 16.63 -13.12 -15.62
CA PRO A 16 15.46 -12.49 -15.04
C PRO A 16 15.25 -12.92 -13.58
N PHE A 17 14.64 -12.05 -12.79
CA PHE A 17 14.33 -12.30 -11.38
C PHE A 17 12.93 -11.80 -11.06
N CYS A 18 12.27 -12.39 -10.06
CA CYS A 18 10.93 -11.94 -9.68
C CYS A 18 11.02 -10.60 -8.93
N GLU A 19 10.12 -9.66 -9.21
CA GLU A 19 10.10 -8.33 -8.60
C GLU A 19 8.90 -8.17 -7.65
N PHE A 20 8.95 -7.16 -6.78
CA PHE A 20 7.85 -6.86 -5.83
C PHE A 20 6.49 -6.63 -6.51
N THR A 21 6.46 -6.41 -7.82
CA THR A 21 5.24 -6.25 -8.62
C THR A 21 4.55 -7.58 -8.93
N TYR A 22 5.09 -8.71 -8.46
CA TYR A 22 4.66 -10.06 -8.82
C TYR A 22 4.96 -10.45 -10.28
N LEU A 23 5.82 -9.68 -10.94
CA LEU A 23 6.21 -9.89 -12.34
C LEU A 23 7.71 -10.21 -12.43
N LEU A 24 8.11 -10.84 -13.53
CA LEU A 24 9.53 -11.05 -13.84
C LEU A 24 10.17 -9.74 -14.32
N GLY A 25 11.20 -9.31 -13.61
CA GLY A 25 12.17 -8.33 -14.08
C GLY A 25 12.97 -8.88 -15.26
N LYS A 26 13.25 -8.03 -16.24
CA LYS A 26 14.06 -8.41 -17.40
C LYS A 26 15.52 -8.52 -17.00
N ALA A 27 16.24 -9.43 -17.66
CA ALA A 27 17.67 -9.49 -17.51
C ALA A 27 18.34 -8.19 -17.99
N ARG A 28 19.37 -7.73 -17.27
CA ARG A 28 20.12 -6.52 -17.61
C ARG A 28 21.59 -6.66 -17.26
N GLU A 29 22.40 -5.79 -17.84
CA GLU A 29 23.82 -5.66 -17.49
C GLU A 29 23.92 -5.00 -16.10
N SER A 30 24.26 -5.81 -15.10
CA SER A 30 24.32 -5.41 -13.69
C SER A 30 25.77 -5.40 -13.17
N PRO A 31 26.09 -4.62 -12.12
CA PRO A 31 27.41 -4.64 -11.49
C PRO A 31 27.76 -6.02 -10.92
N VAL A 32 29.03 -6.41 -11.00
CA VAL A 32 29.55 -7.66 -10.43
C VAL A 32 30.19 -7.38 -9.07
N CYS A 33 29.85 -8.18 -8.07
CA CYS A 33 30.50 -8.18 -6.76
C CYS A 33 31.50 -9.33 -6.69
N GLU A 34 32.79 -9.01 -6.57
CA GLU A 34 33.83 -10.01 -6.33
C GLU A 34 33.93 -10.31 -4.84
N ILE A 35 33.70 -11.57 -4.46
CA ILE A 35 33.70 -12.00 -3.06
C ILE A 35 35.13 -12.17 -2.57
N THR A 36 35.49 -11.49 -1.48
CA THR A 36 36.83 -11.53 -0.88
C THR A 36 36.89 -12.40 0.36
N ALA A 37 35.79 -12.52 1.13
CA ALA A 37 35.71 -13.40 2.30
C ALA A 37 34.27 -13.79 2.63
N ILE A 38 34.11 -14.94 3.30
CA ILE A 38 32.85 -15.37 3.89
C ILE A 38 33.10 -15.72 5.36
N THR A 39 32.43 -15.02 6.27
CA THR A 39 32.54 -15.25 7.72
C THR A 39 31.18 -15.57 8.32
N HIS A 40 31.10 -16.59 9.18
CA HIS A 40 29.85 -16.99 9.81
C HIS A 40 30.09 -17.64 11.19
N ARG A 41 29.01 -17.77 11.97
CA ARG A 41 29.03 -18.52 13.24
C ARG A 41 29.23 -20.01 12.97
N LYS A 42 29.73 -20.77 13.97
CA LYS A 42 30.00 -22.22 13.83
C LYS A 42 28.79 -23.04 13.36
N ASP A 43 27.58 -22.67 13.80
CA ASP A 43 26.31 -23.28 13.40
C ASP A 43 25.39 -22.17 12.85
N PRO A 44 25.52 -21.82 11.56
CA PRO A 44 24.79 -20.69 10.98
C PRO A 44 23.36 -21.08 10.58
N ILE A 45 22.43 -20.15 10.72
CA ILE A 45 21.11 -20.22 10.08
C ILE A 45 21.18 -19.39 8.81
N TYR A 46 20.86 -20.00 7.67
CA TYR A 46 20.69 -19.28 6.41
C TYR A 46 19.29 -18.66 6.40
N PHE A 47 19.22 -17.35 6.28
CA PHE A 47 17.98 -16.60 6.21
C PHE A 47 17.82 -16.07 4.79
N ASP A 48 16.64 -16.28 4.22
CA ASP A 48 16.25 -15.79 2.90
C ASP A 48 14.82 -15.26 2.96
N VAL A 49 14.53 -14.31 2.09
CA VAL A 49 13.21 -13.73 1.95
C VAL A 49 12.64 -14.18 0.62
N TYR A 50 11.55 -14.96 0.67
CA TYR A 50 10.87 -15.38 -0.54
C TYR A 50 10.30 -14.15 -1.27
N ASN A 51 10.85 -13.85 -2.45
CA ASN A 51 10.37 -12.79 -3.32
C ASN A 51 9.44 -13.38 -4.40
N PRO A 52 8.22 -12.86 -4.62
CA PRO A 52 7.59 -11.65 -4.08
C PRO A 52 6.57 -11.97 -2.97
N GLY A 53 6.97 -12.81 -2.02
CA GLY A 53 6.13 -13.18 -0.88
C GLY A 53 5.74 -11.99 -0.01
N VAL A 54 4.77 -12.23 0.87
CA VAL A 54 4.21 -11.22 1.78
C VAL A 54 5.27 -10.56 2.67
N GLU A 55 6.30 -11.32 3.07
CA GLU A 55 7.43 -10.80 3.86
C GLU A 55 8.22 -9.74 3.09
N HIS A 56 8.62 -10.03 1.84
CA HIS A 56 9.34 -9.08 0.99
C HIS A 56 8.55 -7.78 0.78
N VAL A 57 7.25 -7.92 0.48
CA VAL A 57 6.37 -6.76 0.23
C VAL A 57 6.19 -5.95 1.51
N ASN A 58 5.96 -6.60 2.65
CA ASN A 58 5.79 -5.92 3.93
C ASN A 58 7.04 -5.15 4.37
N ILE A 59 8.23 -5.75 4.25
CA ILE A 59 9.49 -5.08 4.58
C ILE A 59 9.66 -3.79 3.76
N GLY A 60 9.31 -3.84 2.47
CA GLY A 60 9.40 -2.67 1.59
C GLY A 60 8.30 -1.63 1.81
N LYS A 61 7.06 -2.05 2.08
CA LYS A 61 5.90 -1.14 2.19
C LYS A 61 5.84 -0.42 3.54
N LEU A 62 6.26 -1.07 4.64
CA LEU A 62 6.08 -0.53 6.00
C LEU A 62 6.76 0.85 6.19
N PRO A 63 8.02 1.07 5.76
CA PRO A 63 8.62 2.40 5.83
C PRO A 63 7.88 3.43 4.96
N MET A 64 7.34 3.01 3.81
CA MET A 64 6.56 3.90 2.94
C MET A 64 5.24 4.33 3.60
N GLU A 65 4.54 3.39 4.23
CA GLU A 65 3.30 3.64 4.99
C GLU A 65 3.52 4.70 6.08
N VAL A 66 4.63 4.60 6.82
CA VAL A 66 5.01 5.58 7.85
C VAL A 66 5.33 6.94 7.25
N ASP A 67 6.07 7.00 6.14
CA ASP A 67 6.41 8.27 5.49
C ASP A 67 5.17 8.98 4.92
N ILE A 68 4.25 8.21 4.32
CA ILE A 68 2.96 8.72 3.83
C ILE A 68 2.14 9.25 5.00
N TYR A 69 2.02 8.48 6.09
CA TYR A 69 1.31 8.92 7.29
C TYR A 69 1.88 10.24 7.83
N ARG A 70 3.20 10.33 8.04
CA ARG A 70 3.85 11.52 8.58
C ARG A 70 3.59 12.75 7.71
N LYS A 71 3.78 12.63 6.38
CA LYS A 71 3.61 13.75 5.45
C LYS A 71 2.15 14.17 5.35
N ALA A 72 1.23 13.22 5.29
CA ALA A 72 -0.21 13.49 5.22
C ALA A 72 -0.70 14.14 6.52
N LYS A 73 -0.28 13.63 7.69
CA LYS A 73 -0.63 14.17 9.01
C LYS A 73 -0.11 15.58 9.25
N ASP A 74 1.10 15.87 8.78
CA ASP A 74 1.72 17.20 8.84
C ASP A 74 0.90 18.24 8.06
N SER A 75 0.40 17.86 6.88
CA SER A 75 -0.43 18.74 6.04
C SER A 75 -1.91 18.77 6.45
N VAL A 76 -2.42 17.66 7.00
CA VAL A 76 -3.83 17.46 7.35
C VAL A 76 -3.90 16.73 8.70
N SER A 77 -4.12 17.50 9.77
CA SER A 77 -4.12 16.98 11.14
C SER A 77 -5.23 15.96 11.42
N GLN A 78 -6.27 15.89 10.57
CA GLN A 78 -7.35 14.91 10.65
C GLN A 78 -6.94 13.50 10.20
N VAL A 79 -5.79 13.31 9.54
CA VAL A 79 -5.31 11.97 9.16
C VAL A 79 -5.10 11.13 10.41
N MET A 80 -5.67 9.94 10.47
CA MET A 80 -5.62 9.06 11.64
C MET A 80 -4.72 7.86 11.44
N ASP A 81 -4.74 7.28 10.25
CA ASP A 81 -3.99 6.07 9.91
C ASP A 81 -3.78 6.00 8.39
N VAL A 82 -2.76 5.26 7.97
CA VAL A 82 -2.49 4.94 6.56
C VAL A 82 -2.19 3.46 6.48
N PHE A 83 -2.76 2.77 5.48
CA PHE A 83 -2.48 1.37 5.24
C PHE A 83 -2.20 1.12 3.75
N MET A 84 -1.16 0.35 3.47
CA MET A 84 -0.88 -0.15 2.13
C MET A 84 -1.17 -1.65 2.07
N PRO A 85 -2.20 -2.12 1.35
CA PRO A 85 -2.48 -3.55 1.20
C PRO A 85 -1.33 -4.28 0.49
N ALA A 86 -0.85 -5.40 1.06
CA ALA A 86 0.27 -6.14 0.49
C ALA A 86 -0.09 -6.76 -0.87
N GLU A 87 -1.36 -7.11 -1.06
CA GLU A 87 -1.94 -7.64 -2.30
C GLU A 87 -1.79 -6.65 -3.47
N ALA A 88 -1.71 -5.35 -3.16
CA ALA A 88 -1.46 -4.28 -4.13
C ALA A 88 0.02 -3.86 -4.19
N SER A 89 0.90 -4.68 -3.62
CA SER A 89 2.34 -4.42 -3.47
C SER A 89 2.61 -3.07 -2.80
N ARG A 90 3.03 -2.07 -3.57
CA ARG A 90 3.34 -0.71 -3.10
C ARG A 90 2.52 0.37 -3.81
N THR A 91 1.48 -0.03 -4.55
CA THR A 91 0.81 0.84 -5.53
C THR A 91 -0.51 1.45 -5.06
N VAL A 92 -1.05 0.97 -3.94
CA VAL A 92 -2.29 1.47 -3.33
C VAL A 92 -1.99 1.93 -1.90
N ALA A 93 -2.58 3.07 -1.52
CA ALA A 93 -2.62 3.53 -0.14
C ALA A 93 -4.06 3.87 0.25
N ILE A 94 -4.45 3.50 1.47
CA ILE A 94 -5.74 3.84 2.05
C ILE A 94 -5.46 4.76 3.23
N VAL A 95 -6.07 5.95 3.23
CA VAL A 95 -5.89 6.98 4.25
C VAL A 95 -7.17 7.10 5.06
N LYS A 96 -7.07 6.90 6.37
CA LYS A 96 -8.18 7.13 7.29
C LYS A 96 -8.15 8.57 7.77
N VAL A 97 -9.27 9.28 7.71
CA VAL A 97 -9.39 10.66 8.20
C VAL A 97 -10.58 10.83 9.12
N ARG A 98 -10.45 11.75 10.06
CA ARG A 98 -11.61 12.33 10.74
C ARG A 98 -12.24 13.39 9.86
N ASN A 99 -13.40 13.10 9.30
CA ASN A 99 -14.08 13.98 8.35
C ASN A 99 -14.93 15.03 9.08
N GLU A 100 -14.32 16.18 9.39
CA GLU A 100 -14.98 17.32 10.06
C GLU A 100 -15.27 18.50 9.12
N TYR A 101 -14.55 18.60 8.00
CA TYR A 101 -14.64 19.73 7.08
C TYR A 101 -14.72 19.26 5.64
N PRO A 102 -15.56 19.89 4.79
CA PRO A 102 -15.64 19.56 3.38
C PRO A 102 -14.27 19.67 2.69
N GLY A 103 -13.90 18.64 1.91
CA GLY A 103 -12.65 18.62 1.15
C GLY A 103 -11.42 18.11 1.90
N VAL A 104 -11.53 17.77 3.20
CA VAL A 104 -10.44 17.13 3.96
C VAL A 104 -9.96 15.85 3.29
N GLY A 105 -10.88 15.03 2.77
CA GLY A 105 -10.53 13.78 2.07
C GLY A 105 -9.61 14.03 0.88
N LYS A 106 -10.04 14.89 -0.05
CA LYS A 106 -9.22 15.31 -1.19
C LYS A 106 -7.86 15.93 -0.80
N GLN A 107 -7.82 16.79 0.23
CA GLN A 107 -6.56 17.38 0.70
C GLN A 107 -5.60 16.32 1.28
N ALA A 108 -6.13 15.36 2.06
CA ALA A 108 -5.37 14.25 2.59
C ALA A 108 -4.80 13.35 1.48
N ALA A 109 -5.58 13.09 0.43
CA ALA A 109 -5.12 12.33 -0.73
C ALA A 109 -3.93 13.00 -1.44
N ILE A 110 -4.00 14.32 -1.67
CA ILE A 110 -2.91 15.10 -2.28
C ILE A 110 -1.65 15.04 -1.39
N ALA A 111 -1.80 15.25 -0.09
CA ALA A 111 -0.69 15.22 0.85
C ALA A 111 -0.03 13.83 0.89
N ALA A 112 -0.82 12.76 0.94
CA ALA A 112 -0.35 11.38 0.86
C ALA A 112 0.39 11.09 -0.46
N ALA A 113 -0.15 11.54 -1.60
CA ALA A 113 0.46 11.38 -2.92
C ALA A 113 1.82 12.08 -3.03
N SER A 114 1.99 13.20 -2.33
CA SER A 114 3.24 13.96 -2.34
C SER A 114 4.38 13.29 -1.56
N ALA A 115 4.06 12.34 -0.68
CA ALA A 115 5.02 11.71 0.22
C ALA A 115 5.93 10.70 -0.48
N LYS A 116 5.35 9.89 -1.38
CA LYS A 116 6.03 8.82 -2.12
C LYS A 116 5.48 8.74 -3.53
N TYR A 117 6.36 8.52 -4.51
CA TYR A 117 5.96 8.35 -5.90
C TYR A 117 5.28 7.00 -6.19
N PHE A 118 5.46 6.01 -5.31
CA PHE A 118 4.99 4.63 -5.47
C PHE A 118 3.45 4.47 -5.53
N PRO A 119 2.66 4.92 -4.53
CA PRO A 119 1.22 4.76 -4.59
C PRO A 119 0.65 5.58 -5.74
N LYS A 120 -0.12 4.91 -6.59
CA LYS A 120 -0.85 5.57 -7.68
C LYS A 120 -2.35 5.62 -7.44
N ILE A 121 -2.91 4.74 -6.62
CA ILE A 121 -4.31 4.82 -6.17
C ILE A 121 -4.30 5.16 -4.70
N ILE A 122 -4.97 6.25 -4.33
CA ILE A 122 -5.13 6.69 -2.95
C ILE A 122 -6.62 6.80 -2.65
N THR A 123 -7.09 5.97 -1.73
CA THR A 123 -8.47 6.01 -1.26
C THR A 123 -8.50 6.63 0.13
N VAL A 124 -9.36 7.61 0.34
CA VAL A 124 -9.55 8.25 1.64
C VAL A 124 -10.90 7.85 2.20
N VAL A 125 -10.94 7.38 3.45
CA VAL A 125 -12.15 6.90 4.12
C VAL A 125 -12.32 7.58 5.48
N ASP A 126 -13.56 7.58 5.99
CA ASP A 126 -13.87 8.13 7.32
C ASP A 126 -13.26 7.28 8.46
N GLU A 127 -13.29 7.82 9.67
CA GLU A 127 -12.65 7.25 10.85
C GLU A 127 -13.23 5.90 11.29
N GLU A 128 -14.52 5.67 11.02
CA GLU A 128 -15.21 4.43 11.35
C GLU A 128 -14.79 3.21 10.49
N GLN A 129 -14.22 3.44 9.30
CA GLN A 129 -13.83 2.35 8.41
C GLN A 129 -12.60 1.59 8.92
N ASN A 130 -12.63 0.26 8.93
CA ASN A 130 -11.45 -0.57 9.08
C ASN A 130 -10.66 -0.63 7.77
N ILE A 131 -9.62 0.20 7.64
CA ILE A 131 -8.77 0.25 6.43
C ILE A 131 -8.00 -1.04 6.13
N ARG A 132 -7.93 -1.97 7.09
CA ARG A 132 -7.27 -3.28 6.92
C ARG A 132 -8.25 -4.36 6.46
N ASP A 133 -9.55 -4.08 6.44
CA ASP A 133 -10.57 -4.94 5.85
C ASP A 133 -10.92 -4.43 4.44
N PRO A 134 -10.57 -5.16 3.37
CA PRO A 134 -10.92 -4.74 2.03
C PRO A 134 -12.42 -4.59 1.83
N HIS A 135 -13.27 -5.38 2.51
CA HIS A 135 -14.72 -5.29 2.36
C HIS A 135 -15.27 -3.94 2.81
N ASP A 136 -14.79 -3.42 3.95
CA ASP A 136 -15.23 -2.13 4.48
C ASP A 136 -14.77 -0.96 3.58
N VAL A 137 -13.55 -1.05 3.04
CA VAL A 137 -13.02 -0.06 2.08
C VAL A 137 -13.83 -0.06 0.79
N TRP A 138 -14.16 -1.24 0.24
CA TRP A 138 -15.00 -1.36 -0.94
C TRP A 138 -16.42 -0.84 -0.70
N TRP A 139 -17.00 -1.11 0.48
CA TRP A 139 -18.31 -0.61 0.86
C TRP A 139 -18.32 0.92 0.93
N ALA A 140 -17.31 1.53 1.58
CA ALA A 140 -17.17 2.98 1.64
C ALA A 140 -17.08 3.58 0.22
N MET A 141 -16.26 3.00 -0.65
CA MET A 141 -16.17 3.44 -2.05
C MET A 141 -17.49 3.32 -2.81
N ALA A 142 -18.27 2.27 -2.56
CA ALA A 142 -19.54 2.04 -3.26
C ALA A 142 -20.67 2.96 -2.77
N MET A 143 -20.72 3.26 -1.47
CA MET A 143 -21.85 3.94 -0.84
C MET A 143 -21.60 5.44 -0.60
N LYS A 144 -20.34 5.86 -0.46
CA LYS A 144 -19.97 7.24 -0.13
C LYS A 144 -19.40 8.03 -1.32
N CYS A 145 -19.01 7.36 -2.40
CA CYS A 145 -18.48 8.04 -3.58
C CYS A 145 -19.56 8.31 -4.64
N ARG A 146 -19.50 9.51 -5.22
CA ARG A 146 -20.03 9.83 -6.53
C ARG A 146 -18.91 9.85 -7.57
N PRO A 147 -18.84 8.89 -8.50
CA PRO A 147 -17.69 8.76 -9.41
C PRO A 147 -17.37 10.00 -10.27
N ASP A 148 -18.36 10.82 -10.62
CA ASP A 148 -18.19 12.07 -11.38
C ASP A 148 -17.44 13.16 -10.61
N ARG A 149 -17.44 13.08 -9.27
CA ARG A 149 -16.90 14.11 -8.38
C ARG A 149 -15.73 13.61 -7.54
N ASP A 150 -15.85 12.40 -7.01
CA ASP A 150 -15.00 11.88 -5.94
C ASP A 150 -13.81 11.09 -6.47
N PHE A 151 -13.78 10.79 -7.78
CA PHE A 151 -12.64 10.19 -8.47
C PHE A 151 -11.86 11.28 -9.21
N ASN A 152 -10.66 11.57 -8.73
CA ASN A 152 -9.83 12.66 -9.21
C ASN A 152 -8.55 12.12 -9.83
N PHE A 153 -8.28 12.52 -11.08
CA PHE A 153 -7.16 11.98 -11.87
C PHE A 153 -6.06 13.03 -12.03
N VAL A 154 -4.84 12.66 -11.67
CA VAL A 154 -3.62 13.43 -11.97
C VAL A 154 -2.83 12.67 -13.02
N LYS A 155 -2.92 13.13 -14.27
CA LYS A 155 -2.30 12.49 -15.42
C LYS A 155 -0.80 12.77 -15.46
N ASP A 156 -0.07 11.88 -16.13
CA ASP A 156 1.35 12.03 -16.47
C ASP A 156 2.26 12.29 -15.26
N ALA A 157 1.93 11.70 -14.11
CA ALA A 157 2.72 11.78 -12.90
C ALA A 157 3.83 10.72 -12.91
N TYR A 158 4.99 11.07 -12.35
CA TYR A 158 6.09 10.12 -12.17
C TYR A 158 5.68 8.96 -11.25
N VAL A 159 5.98 7.73 -11.67
CA VAL A 159 5.79 6.51 -10.89
C VAL A 159 6.97 5.56 -11.06
N GLU A 160 6.97 4.50 -10.28
CA GLU A 160 8.00 3.46 -10.30
C GLU A 160 8.09 2.75 -11.66
N ASN A 161 9.32 2.53 -12.15
CA ASN A 161 9.57 1.96 -13.48
C ASN A 161 9.22 0.47 -13.60
N LEU A 162 9.11 -0.25 -12.49
CA LEU A 162 8.67 -1.65 -12.50
C LEU A 162 7.14 -1.81 -12.66
N ILE A 163 6.37 -0.72 -12.59
CA ILE A 163 4.93 -0.74 -12.89
C ILE A 163 4.76 -0.87 -14.42
N PRO A 164 4.17 -1.95 -14.93
CA PRO A 164 4.20 -2.26 -16.36
C PRO A 164 3.42 -1.27 -17.23
N VAL A 165 2.40 -0.62 -16.67
CA VAL A 165 1.55 0.37 -17.35
C VAL A 165 2.11 1.80 -17.27
N ALA A 166 3.22 2.01 -16.57
CA ALA A 166 3.87 3.32 -16.47
C ALA A 166 4.60 3.67 -17.78
N THR A 167 3.83 3.90 -18.84
CA THR A 167 4.37 4.12 -20.19
C THR A 167 4.55 5.60 -20.47
N THR A 168 5.66 5.98 -21.09
CA THR A 168 5.90 7.35 -21.57
C THR A 168 5.33 7.59 -22.99
N GLY A 169 4.46 6.70 -23.47
CA GLY A 169 4.06 6.64 -24.88
C GLY A 169 5.16 6.15 -25.84
N ARG A 170 6.35 5.78 -25.32
CA ARG A 170 7.50 5.26 -26.10
C ARG A 170 7.80 3.78 -25.88
N GLY A 171 6.92 3.04 -25.21
CA GLY A 171 7.11 1.63 -24.84
C GLY A 171 7.18 1.42 -23.33
N TRP A 172 7.61 0.22 -22.92
CA TRP A 172 7.86 -0.10 -21.51
C TRP A 172 8.89 0.88 -20.95
N PRO A 173 8.69 1.44 -19.73
CA PRO A 173 9.61 2.41 -19.16
C PRO A 173 11.04 1.85 -19.17
N ASP A 174 11.97 2.63 -19.70
CA ASP A 174 13.38 2.31 -19.67
C ASP A 174 13.91 2.51 -18.22
N THR A 175 15.23 2.51 -18.04
CA THR A 175 15.84 2.72 -16.72
C THR A 175 15.60 4.12 -16.13
N HIS A 176 14.90 5.03 -16.83
CA HIS A 176 14.66 6.41 -16.41
C HIS A 176 13.26 6.69 -15.87
N GLY A 177 12.44 5.65 -15.62
CA GLY A 177 11.11 5.84 -15.04
C GLY A 177 9.98 5.85 -16.06
N GLY A 178 8.76 5.82 -15.52
CA GLY A 178 7.53 5.89 -16.28
C GLY A 178 6.61 6.98 -15.76
N VAL A 179 5.65 7.38 -16.60
CA VAL A 179 4.52 8.20 -16.17
C VAL A 179 3.27 7.34 -16.14
N ASP A 180 2.40 7.58 -15.15
CA ASP A 180 1.08 6.97 -15.05
C ASP A 180 0.09 8.00 -14.49
N THR A 181 -1.20 7.68 -14.57
CA THR A 181 -2.23 8.48 -13.92
C THR A 181 -2.34 8.07 -12.45
N LYS A 182 -2.24 9.05 -11.55
CA LYS A 182 -2.61 8.87 -10.15
C LYS A 182 -4.10 9.11 -9.97
N LEU A 183 -4.77 8.26 -9.23
CA LEU A 183 -6.19 8.31 -8.91
C LEU A 183 -6.36 8.58 -7.41
N PHE A 184 -7.07 9.64 -7.07
CA PHE A 184 -7.51 9.94 -5.71
C PHE A 184 -9.01 9.69 -5.61
N ILE A 185 -9.41 8.88 -4.63
CA ILE A 185 -10.80 8.49 -4.38
C ILE A 185 -11.18 9.04 -3.00
N ASP A 186 -12.11 9.99 -2.97
CA ASP A 186 -12.67 10.51 -1.72
C ASP A 186 -13.93 9.71 -1.34
N ALA A 187 -13.74 8.69 -0.50
CA ALA A 187 -14.81 7.83 0.01
C ALA A 187 -15.26 8.25 1.41
N THR A 188 -15.20 9.55 1.69
CA THR A 188 -15.71 10.13 2.94
C THR A 188 -17.18 10.54 2.79
N LYS A 189 -17.96 10.43 3.86
CA LYS A 189 -19.38 10.77 3.84
C LYS A 189 -19.60 12.27 3.59
N PRO A 190 -20.65 12.66 2.84
CA PRO A 190 -21.06 14.06 2.76
C PRO A 190 -21.47 14.59 4.14
N LEU A 191 -21.04 15.82 4.46
CA LEU A 191 -21.28 16.46 5.76
C LEU A 191 -22.58 17.28 5.81
N ASP A 192 -23.18 17.56 4.65
CA ASP A 192 -24.42 18.33 4.50
C ASP A 192 -25.69 17.46 4.57
N VAL A 193 -25.54 16.15 4.82
CA VAL A 193 -26.65 15.21 4.95
C VAL A 193 -26.51 14.41 6.24
N ASP A 194 -27.65 14.03 6.83
CA ASP A 194 -27.69 13.05 7.92
C ASP A 194 -27.46 11.65 7.33
N TYR A 195 -26.18 11.25 7.26
CA TYR A 195 -25.79 9.98 6.65
C TYR A 195 -26.23 8.82 7.56
N PRO A 196 -27.04 7.87 7.07
CA PRO A 196 -27.60 6.83 7.91
C PRO A 196 -26.48 5.94 8.50
N PRO A 197 -26.62 5.52 9.77
CA PRO A 197 -25.64 4.64 10.39
C PRO A 197 -25.63 3.27 9.70
N HIS A 198 -24.49 2.56 9.81
CA HIS A 198 -24.43 1.17 9.35
C HIS A 198 -25.43 0.32 10.14
N CYS A 199 -26.08 -0.62 9.45
CA CYS A 199 -27.03 -1.53 10.09
C CYS A 199 -26.25 -2.66 10.77
N GLU A 200 -25.79 -2.43 12.00
CA GLU A 200 -25.17 -3.45 12.84
C GLU A 200 -26.03 -3.69 14.08
N PRO A 201 -26.13 -4.94 14.55
CA PRO A 201 -26.60 -5.21 15.90
C PRO A 201 -25.79 -4.39 16.93
N PRO A 202 -26.42 -3.93 18.03
CA PRO A 202 -25.72 -3.21 19.09
C PRO A 202 -24.44 -3.95 19.51
N ALA A 203 -23.31 -3.22 19.59
CA ALA A 203 -22.00 -3.82 19.87
C ALA A 203 -21.99 -4.64 21.17
N GLU A 204 -22.79 -4.22 22.17
CA GLU A 204 -22.99 -4.95 23.42
C GLU A 204 -23.51 -6.38 23.21
N ILE A 205 -24.36 -6.61 22.20
CA ILE A 205 -24.89 -7.94 21.89
C ILE A 205 -23.76 -8.82 21.31
N TRP A 206 -22.98 -8.28 20.37
CA TRP A 206 -21.87 -9.03 19.76
C TRP A 206 -20.76 -9.35 20.77
N GLN A 207 -20.36 -8.38 21.59
CA GLN A 207 -19.26 -8.53 22.54
C GLN A 207 -19.59 -9.50 23.68
N ASN A 208 -20.87 -9.62 24.04
CA ASN A 208 -21.33 -10.54 25.08
C ASN A 208 -21.76 -11.91 24.52
N MET A 209 -21.68 -12.12 23.21
CA MET A 209 -22.06 -13.38 22.57
C MET A 209 -20.86 -14.32 22.48
N ASP A 210 -20.90 -15.41 23.24
CA ASP A 210 -19.97 -16.51 23.07
C ASP A 210 -20.52 -17.53 22.07
N LEU A 211 -19.99 -17.53 20.84
CA LEU A 211 -20.40 -18.47 19.80
C LEU A 211 -20.19 -19.94 20.20
N ASP A 212 -19.23 -20.25 21.08
CA ASP A 212 -19.01 -21.62 21.54
C ASP A 212 -20.19 -22.14 22.38
N GLU A 213 -20.91 -21.27 23.11
CA GLU A 213 -22.13 -21.65 23.85
C GLU A 213 -23.24 -22.15 22.90
N TYR A 214 -23.31 -21.62 21.68
CA TYR A 214 -24.37 -21.89 20.71
C TYR A 214 -23.99 -22.99 19.71
N ILE A 215 -22.71 -23.10 19.34
CA ILE A 215 -22.23 -24.08 18.35
C ILE A 215 -21.92 -25.43 19.00
N ARG A 216 -21.30 -25.44 20.18
CA ARG A 216 -20.86 -26.67 20.85
C ARG A 216 -21.87 -27.19 21.89
N GLY A 217 -22.93 -26.43 22.13
CA GLY A 217 -23.90 -26.64 23.19
C GLY A 217 -23.30 -26.34 24.55
N ARG A 218 -24.07 -25.72 25.45
CA ARG A 218 -23.67 -25.59 26.87
C ARG A 218 -23.25 -26.96 27.38
N LYS A 219 -21.98 -27.12 27.76
CA LYS A 219 -21.58 -28.24 28.61
C LYS A 219 -22.43 -28.10 29.88
N SER A 220 -23.40 -28.99 30.05
CA SER A 220 -24.15 -29.11 31.29
C SER A 220 -23.14 -29.25 32.43
N SER A 221 -23.24 -28.35 33.39
CA SER A 221 -22.52 -28.35 34.67
C SER A 221 -22.46 -29.72 35.33
#